data_AF-A0A090WTS9-F1
#
_entry.id   AF-A0A090WTS9-F1
#
_cell.length_a   1.000
_cell.length_b   1.000
_cell.length_c   1.000
_cell.angle_alpha   90.00
_cell.angle_beta   90.00
_cell.angle_gamma   90.00
#
_symmetry.space_group_name_H-M   'P 1'
#
loop_
_entity.id
_entity.type
_entity.pdbx_description
1 polymer ?
#
loop_
_entity_poly.entity_id
_entity_poly.type
_entity_poly.pdbx_seq_one_letter_code
_entity_poly.pdbx_strand_id
1 'polypeptide(L)' 'MGGILIYGIVAIGGATDNVFRLYILKRLDDVHPLITLVGVLVGVPLFGFIGLIFGPLLVSLFLIVLRIYKKQYGETQ' A
#
# COMPACT_ATOMS: atom_id res chain seq x y z
N MET A 1 8.06 -38.11 2.84
CA MET A 1 8.31 -37.06 1.83
C MET A 1 7.03 -36.55 1.14
N GLY A 2 5.81 -36.76 1.67
CA GLY A 2 4.56 -36.33 1.01
C GLY A 2 3.81 -35.17 1.69
N GLY A 3 4.10 -34.86 2.95
CA GLY A 3 3.33 -33.87 3.73
C GLY A 3 3.67 -32.40 3.43
N ILE A 4 4.87 -32.11 2.91
CA ILE A 4 5.32 -30.74 2.65
C ILE A 4 4.61 -30.12 1.45
N LEU A 5 4.25 -30.93 0.43
CA LEU A 5 3.51 -30.44 -0.74
C LEU A 5 2.08 -30.01 -0.39
N ILE A 6 1.43 -30.74 0.53
CA ILE A 6 0.07 -30.41 0.99
C ILE A 6 0.11 -29.16 1.86
N TYR A 7 1.08 -29.03 2.77
CA TYR A 7 1.26 -27.81 3.55
C TYR A 7 1.64 -26.60 2.67
N GLY A 8 2.49 -26.77 1.66
CA GLY A 8 2.82 -25.71 0.71
C GLY A 8 1.60 -25.23 -0.08
N ILE A 9 0.75 -26.15 -0.55
CA ILE A 9 -0.44 -25.80 -1.34
C ILE A 9 -1.58 -25.25 -0.46
N VAL A 10 -1.74 -25.71 0.78
CA VAL A 10 -2.80 -25.22 1.67
C VAL A 10 -2.39 -23.93 2.38
N ALA A 11 -1.14 -23.82 2.87
CA ALA A 11 -0.66 -22.63 3.56
C ALA A 11 -0.33 -21.47 2.60
N ILE A 12 0.08 -21.75 1.35
CA ILE A 12 0.43 -20.73 0.35
C ILE A 12 -0.65 -20.61 -0.74
N GLY A 13 -1.32 -21.71 -1.13
CA GLY A 13 -2.33 -21.67 -2.21
C GLY A 13 -3.75 -21.28 -1.77
N GLY A 14 -4.11 -21.46 -0.48
CA GLY A 14 -5.45 -21.09 0.02
C GLY A 14 -5.50 -19.76 0.79
N ALA A 15 -4.40 -19.36 1.40
CA ALA A 15 -4.35 -18.17 2.27
C ALA A 15 -3.85 -16.91 1.56
N THR A 16 -3.10 -17.02 0.47
CA THR A 16 -2.50 -15.83 -0.18
C THR A 16 -3.58 -14.89 -0.72
N ASP A 17 -4.63 -15.38 -1.40
CA ASP A 17 -5.70 -14.51 -1.90
C ASP A 17 -6.48 -13.82 -0.78
N ASN A 18 -6.69 -14.52 0.34
CA ASN A 18 -7.46 -13.98 1.47
C ASN A 18 -6.62 -13.03 2.35
N VAL A 19 -5.33 -13.32 2.54
CA VAL A 19 -4.37 -12.45 3.24
C VAL A 19 -4.09 -11.20 2.42
N PHE A 20 -3.93 -11.34 1.10
CA PHE A 20 -3.72 -10.19 0.21
C PHE A 20 -4.96 -9.29 0.17
N ARG A 21 -6.17 -9.88 0.09
CA ARG A 21 -7.44 -9.15 0.20
C ARG A 21 -7.60 -8.47 1.55
N LEU A 22 -7.31 -9.16 2.66
CA LEU A 22 -7.39 -8.60 4.01
C LEU A 22 -6.34 -7.50 4.24
N TYR A 23 -5.12 -7.66 3.73
CA TYR A 23 -4.07 -6.64 3.78
C TYR A 23 -4.47 -5.39 2.98
N ILE A 24 -5.00 -5.58 1.77
CA ILE A 24 -5.54 -4.49 0.95
C ILE A 24 -6.70 -3.81 1.68
N LEU A 25 -7.71 -4.56 2.15
CA LEU A 25 -8.85 -4.00 2.89
C LEU A 25 -8.42 -3.22 4.13
N LYS A 26 -7.47 -3.73 4.91
CA LYS A 26 -6.96 -3.08 6.11
C LYS A 26 -6.13 -1.83 5.80
N ARG A 27 -5.39 -1.82 4.68
CA ARG A 27 -4.67 -0.64 4.18
C ARG A 27 -5.60 0.41 3.59
N LEU A 28 -6.72 0.01 2.98
CA LEU A 28 -7.77 0.91 2.47
C LEU A 28 -8.49 1.66 3.61
N ASP A 29 -8.53 1.07 4.81
CA ASP A 29 -9.18 1.65 5.99
C ASP A 29 -8.33 2.76 6.64
N ASP A 30 -7.02 2.53 6.81
CA ASP A 30 -6.10 3.50 7.43
C ASP A 30 -5.61 4.60 6.47
N VAL A 31 -5.53 4.32 5.17
CA VAL A 31 -4.98 5.24 4.16
C VAL A 31 -5.96 5.35 3.00
N HIS A 32 -6.56 6.53 2.84
CA HIS A 32 -7.62 6.82 1.88
C HIS A 32 -7.46 6.04 0.55
N PRO A 33 -8.46 5.21 0.14
CA PRO A 33 -8.36 4.31 -1.02
C PRO A 33 -7.81 4.95 -2.30
N LEU A 34 -8.24 6.19 -2.55
CA LEU A 34 -7.83 7.01 -3.68
C LEU A 34 -6.32 7.33 -3.66
N ILE A 35 -5.75 7.63 -2.49
CA ILE A 35 -4.33 7.97 -2.35
C ILE A 35 -3.47 6.74 -2.66
N THR A 36 -3.87 5.57 -2.17
CA THR A 36 -3.19 4.30 -2.45
C THR A 36 -3.28 3.94 -3.94
N LEU A 37 -4.47 4.10 -4.55
CA LEU A 37 -4.68 3.85 -5.97
C LEU A 37 -3.81 4.77 -6.84
N VAL A 38 -3.78 6.07 -6.53
CA VAL A 38 -2.92 7.05 -7.22
C VAL A 38 -1.45 6.73 -7.01
N GLY A 39 -1.05 6.37 -5.79
CA GLY A 39 0.31 5.97 -5.46
C GLY A 39 0.78 4.76 -6.27
N VAL A 40 -0.05 3.71 -6.39
CA VAL A 40 0.27 2.53 -7.21
C VAL A 40 0.29 2.89 -8.70
N LEU A 41 -0.69 3.66 -9.19
CA LEU A 41 -0.80 4.06 -10.60
C LEU A 41 0.43 4.85 -11.07
N VAL A 42 0.96 5.73 -10.22
CA VAL A 42 2.15 6.54 -10.52
C VAL A 42 3.43 5.79 -10.17
N GLY A 43 3.46 5.03 -9.08
CA GLY A 43 4.66 4.36 -8.58
C GLY A 43 5.12 3.20 -9.44
N VAL A 44 4.20 2.36 -9.95
CA VAL A 44 4.54 1.20 -10.77
C VAL A 44 5.26 1.55 -12.07
N PRO A 45 4.81 2.51 -12.90
CA PRO A 45 5.55 2.87 -14.10
C PRO A 45 6.89 3.55 -13.81
N LEU A 46 7.06 4.21 -12.65
CA LEU A 46 8.31 4.88 -12.27
C LEU A 46 9.37 3.93 -11.69
N PHE A 47 8.95 2.94 -10.89
CA PHE A 47 9.85 2.08 -10.11
C PHE A 47 9.66 0.56 -10.37
N GLY A 48 8.79 0.19 -11.30
CA GLY A 48 8.43 -1.20 -11.57
C GLY A 48 7.64 -1.85 -10.43
N PHE A 49 7.86 -3.14 -10.19
CA PHE A 49 7.15 -3.89 -9.13
C PHE A 49 7.33 -3.28 -7.73
N ILE A 50 8.51 -2.72 -7.44
CA ILE A 50 8.82 -2.04 -6.18
C ILE A 50 7.93 -0.81 -5.97
N GLY A 51 7.46 -0.21 -7.08
CA GLY A 51 6.52 0.90 -7.09
C GLY A 51 5.17 0.61 -6.45
N LEU A 52 4.78 -0.66 -6.29
CA LEU A 52 3.56 -1.04 -5.55
C LEU A 52 3.64 -0.65 -4.06
N ILE A 53 4.85 -0.69 -3.50
CA ILE A 53 5.12 -0.35 -2.10
C ILE A 53 5.56 1.11 -1.99
N PHE A 54 6.49 1.53 -2.85
CA PHE A 54 7.06 2.88 -2.82
C PHE A 54 6.12 3.96 -3.31
N GLY A 55 5.21 3.64 -4.24
CA GLY A 55 4.25 4.58 -4.80
C GLY A 55 3.34 5.21 -3.74
N PRO A 56 2.55 4.41 -3.00
CA PRO A 56 1.73 4.92 -1.90
C PRO A 56 2.57 5.65 -0.84
N LEU A 57 3.75 5.13 -0.48
CA LEU A 57 4.65 5.77 0.50
C LEU A 57 5.09 7.17 0.07
N LEU A 58 5.49 7.35 -1.19
CA LEU A 58 5.90 8.65 -1.71
C LEU A 58 4.76 9.66 -1.70
N VAL A 59 3.55 9.24 -2.11
CA VAL A 59 2.37 10.10 -2.06
C VAL A 59 2.00 10.46 -0.63
N SER A 60 2.03 9.50 0.31
CA SER A 60 1.80 9.77 1.73
C SER A 60 2.79 10.78 2.29
N LEU A 61 4.09 10.63 1.98
CA LEU A 61 5.12 11.55 2.44
C LEU A 61 4.91 12.96 1.88
N PHE A 62 4.60 13.07 0.59
CA PHE A 62 4.30 14.34 -0.06
C PHE A 62 3.11 15.06 0.60
N LEU A 63 2.02 14.35 0.86
CA LEU A 63 0.85 14.90 1.54
C LEU A 63 1.14 15.30 3.00
N ILE A 64 1.99 14.55 3.71
CA ILE A 64 2.43 14.91 5.06
C ILE A 64 3.21 16.22 5.04
N VAL A 65 4.13 16.39 4.10
CA VAL A 65 4.89 17.64 3.95
C VAL A 65 3.94 18.81 3.63
N LEU A 66 3.00 18.63 2.71
CA LEU A 66 1.98 19.64 2.42
C LEU A 66 1.11 19.97 3.64
N ARG A 67 0.75 18.96 4.45
CA ARG A 67 -0.02 19.14 5.68
C ARG A 67 0.77 19.95 6.70
N ILE A 68 2.06 19.65 6.89
CA ILE A 68 2.95 20.39 7.79
C ILE A 68 3.12 21.83 7.29
N TYR A 69 3.35 22.02 5.99
CA TYR A 69 3.50 23.34 5.39
C TYR A 69 2.23 24.18 5.55
N LYS A 70 1.06 23.61 5.23
CA LYS A 70 -0.24 24.27 5.44
C LYS A 70 -0.49 24.56 6.92
N LYS A 71 -0.07 23.68 7.83
CA LYS A 71 -0.20 23.93 9.28
C LYS A 71 0.72 25.06 9.76
N GLN A 72 1.94 25.15 9.26
CA GLN A 72 2.91 26.18 9.67
C GLN A 72 2.67 27.55 9.02
N TYR A 73 2.26 27.57 7.75
CA TYR A 73 2.19 28.80 6.95
C TYR A 73 0.78 29.14 6.47
N GLY A 74 -0.14 28.17 6.48
CA GLY A 74 -1.55 28.38 6.15
C GLY A 74 -2.36 28.96 7.31
N GLU A 75 -1.84 28.97 8.54
CA GLU A 75 -2.36 29.80 9.64
C GLU A 75 -1.80 31.23 9.57
N THR A 76 -1.93 31.87 8.41
CA THR A 76 -1.91 33.33 8.36
C THR A 76 -3.35 33.80 8.52
N GLN A 77 -3.73 34.00 9.79
CA GLN A 77 -4.99 34.55 10.34
C GLN A 77 -6.22 33.64 10.38
#